data_AF-A0AAU9L222-F1
#
_entry.id   AF-A0AAU9L222-F1
#
_cell.length_a   1.000
_cell.length_b   1.000
_cell.length_c   1.000
_cell.angle_alpha   90.00
_cell.angle_beta   90.00
_cell.angle_gamma   90.00
#
_symmetry.space_group_name_H-M   'P 1'
#
loop_
_entity.id
_entity.type
_entity.pdbx_description
1 polymer ?
#
loop_
_entity_poly.entity_id
_entity_poly.type
_entity_poly.pdbx_seq_one_letter_code
_entity_poly.pdbx_strand_id
1 'polypeptide(L)'
;MKFMQEKMKSSPLLTEQMRAATREVHSISDKLVNVKLMVALMDKKLYGRALMLFYYIYKIFHEIARADNIAKDLHYYLGEEWSTKYQPTQAVQDYVKTTVQNGTVRVS
;
A
#
# COMPACT_ATOMS: atom_id res chain seq x y z
N MET A 1 -22.66 -33.77 27.35
CA MET A 1 -22.86 -32.37 26.92
C MET A 1 -21.60 -31.50 26.89
N LYS A 2 -20.53 -31.78 27.66
CA LYS A 2 -19.25 -31.01 27.58
C LYS A 2 -18.50 -31.17 26.24
N PHE A 3 -18.54 -32.37 25.64
CA PHE A 3 -17.87 -32.67 24.37
C PHE A 3 -18.47 -31.97 23.13
N MET A 4 -19.73 -31.53 23.20
CA MET A 4 -20.38 -30.81 22.08
C MET A 4 -20.14 -29.30 22.12
N GLN A 5 -19.83 -28.73 23.29
CA GLN A 5 -19.46 -27.31 23.41
C GLN A 5 -18.02 -27.03 22.94
N GLU A 6 -17.15 -28.04 22.99
CA GLU A 6 -15.74 -27.90 22.60
C GLU A 6 -15.55 -27.84 21.07
N LYS A 7 -16.50 -28.39 20.30
CA LYS A 7 -16.49 -28.44 18.83
C LYS A 7 -17.20 -27.29 18.12
N MET A 8 -17.64 -26.27 18.86
CA MET A 8 -18.29 -25.10 18.30
C MET A 8 -17.40 -23.85 18.43
N LYS A 9 -16.07 -24.02 18.25
CA LYS A 9 -15.21 -22.88 17.89
C LYS A 9 -15.57 -22.50 16.46
N SER A 10 -16.38 -21.46 16.31
CA SER A 10 -16.65 -20.86 15.00
C SER A 10 -15.32 -20.59 14.31
N SER A 11 -15.16 -21.05 13.06
CA SER A 11 -14.01 -20.69 12.25
C SER A 11 -13.84 -19.16 12.30
N PRO A 12 -12.62 -18.65 12.56
CA PRO A 12 -12.39 -17.22 12.70
C PRO A 12 -12.85 -16.49 11.44
N LEU A 13 -13.35 -15.26 11.60
CA LEU A 13 -13.76 -14.45 10.46
C LEU A 13 -12.58 -14.23 9.52
N LEU A 14 -12.83 -14.05 8.22
CA LEU A 14 -11.77 -13.74 7.25
C LEU A 14 -10.91 -12.56 7.69
N THR A 15 -11.52 -11.53 8.29
CA THR A 15 -10.84 -10.37 8.85
C THR A 15 -9.88 -10.71 9.99
N GLU A 16 -10.25 -11.67 10.85
CA GLU A 16 -9.41 -12.15 11.94
C GLU A 16 -8.25 -13.00 11.41
N GLN A 17 -8.53 -13.87 10.42
CA GLN A 17 -7.51 -14.68 9.77
C GLN A 17 -6.47 -13.80 9.06
N MET A 18 -6.92 -12.82 8.26
CA MET A 18 -6.03 -11.90 7.54
C MET A 18 -5.21 -11.04 8.50
N ARG A 19 -5.83 -10.54 9.59
CA ARG A 19 -5.10 -9.80 10.64
C ARG A 19 -4.04 -10.67 11.31
N ALA A 20 -4.36 -11.92 11.65
CA ALA A 20 -3.43 -12.83 12.30
C ALA A 20 -2.26 -13.18 11.37
N ALA A 21 -2.56 -13.55 10.12
CA ALA A 21 -1.57 -13.93 9.12
C ALA A 21 -0.62 -12.78 8.73
N THR A 22 -1.07 -11.52 8.81
CA THR A 22 -0.26 -10.35 8.43
C THR A 22 0.38 -9.63 9.63
N ARG A 23 0.07 -10.01 10.88
CA ARG A 23 0.48 -9.28 12.09
C ARG A 23 1.99 -9.06 12.17
N GLU A 24 2.79 -10.09 11.91
CA GLU A 24 4.25 -10.02 12.02
C GLU A 24 4.85 -9.11 10.94
N VAL A 25 4.51 -9.36 9.68
CA VAL A 25 4.99 -8.55 8.55
C VAL A 25 4.50 -7.10 8.63
N HIS A 26 3.28 -6.88 9.13
CA HIS A 26 2.73 -5.55 9.36
C HIS A 26 3.52 -4.80 10.45
N SER A 27 3.84 -5.45 11.57
CA SER A 27 4.62 -4.84 12.66
C SER A 27 6.04 -4.44 12.22
N ILE A 28 6.70 -5.27 11.41
CA ILE A 28 8.02 -4.94 10.84
C ILE A 28 7.89 -3.78 9.85
N SER A 29 6.88 -3.84 8.98
CA SER A 29 6.59 -2.78 8.02
C SER A 29 6.33 -1.44 8.70
N ASP A 30 5.52 -1.39 9.76
CA ASP A 30 5.19 -0.17 10.49
C ASP A 30 6.43 0.51 11.06
N LYS A 31 7.33 -0.27 11.67
CA LYS A 31 8.60 0.27 12.19
C LYS A 31 9.42 0.90 11.06
N LEU A 32 9.55 0.21 9.93
CA LEU A 32 10.33 0.70 8.79
C LEU A 32 9.69 1.93 8.13
N VAL A 33 8.37 1.88 7.91
CA VAL A 33 7.61 2.96 7.28
C VAL A 33 7.62 4.20 8.16
N ASN A 34 7.40 4.07 9.47
CA ASN A 34 7.43 5.21 10.39
C ASN A 34 8.79 5.91 10.42
N VAL A 35 9.89 5.15 10.39
CA VAL A 35 11.25 5.73 10.29
C VAL A 35 11.43 6.46 8.95
N LYS A 36 11.02 5.84 7.83
CA LYS A 36 11.10 6.48 6.51
C LYS A 36 10.23 7.73 6.41
N LEU A 37 9.04 7.72 6.99
CA LEU A 37 8.15 8.88 7.04
C LEU A 37 8.73 9.99 7.91
N MET A 38 9.29 9.68 9.07
CA MET A 38 9.98 10.67 9.90
C MET A 38 11.09 11.37 9.13
N VAL A 39 11.91 10.62 8.38
CA VAL A 39 12.97 11.19 7.54
C VAL A 39 12.37 11.99 6.38
N ALA A 40 11.33 11.48 5.73
CA ALA A 40 10.67 12.15 4.61
C ALA A 40 10.06 13.50 5.01
N LEU A 41 9.46 13.58 6.20
CA LEU A 41 8.85 14.80 6.73
C LEU A 41 9.87 15.91 7.05
N MET A 42 11.17 15.58 7.12
CA MET A 42 12.23 16.57 7.33
C MET A 42 12.58 17.38 6.07
N ASP A 43 12.18 16.92 4.88
CA ASP A 43 12.46 17.59 3.61
C ASP A 43 11.24 17.58 2.67
N LYS A 44 10.81 18.78 2.25
CA LYS A 44 9.63 18.98 1.39
C LYS A 44 9.67 18.13 0.12
N LYS A 45 10.82 18.06 -0.56
CA LYS A 45 10.99 17.31 -1.82
C LYS A 45 11.08 15.81 -1.56
N LEU A 46 11.71 15.41 -0.45
CA LEU A 46 11.79 14.00 -0.05
C LEU A 46 10.40 13.45 0.29
N TYR A 47 9.58 14.23 0.99
CA TYR A 47 8.17 13.90 1.22
C TYR A 47 7.39 13.75 -0.08
N GLY A 48 7.54 14.68 -1.03
CA GLY A 48 6.95 14.56 -2.36
C GLY A 48 7.36 13.27 -3.09
N ARG A 49 8.65 12.90 -3.02
CA ARG A 49 9.13 11.63 -3.61
C ARG A 49 8.56 10.40 -2.91
N ALA A 50 8.30 10.45 -1.59
CA ALA A 50 7.64 9.36 -0.89
C ALA A 50 6.17 9.22 -1.33
N LEU A 51 5.43 10.32 -1.48
CA LEU A 51 4.06 10.33 -1.99
C LEU A 51 3.95 9.73 -3.40
N MET A 52 4.98 9.92 -4.22
CA MET A 52 5.03 9.40 -5.58
C MET A 52 4.97 7.87 -5.65
N LEU A 53 5.55 7.18 -4.67
CA LEU A 53 5.46 5.72 -4.57
C LEU A 53 4.00 5.27 -4.47
N PHE A 54 3.20 5.98 -3.67
CA PHE A 54 1.77 5.70 -3.53
C PHE A 54 0.97 6.07 -4.76
N TYR A 55 1.29 7.20 -5.42
CA TYR A 55 0.62 7.63 -6.65
C TYR A 55 0.63 6.53 -7.71
N TYR A 56 1.80 5.98 -8.03
CA TYR A 56 1.92 4.97 -9.09
C TYR A 56 1.18 3.67 -8.75
N ILE A 57 1.11 3.30 -7.47
CA ILE A 57 0.32 2.14 -7.03
C ILE A 57 -1.17 2.44 -7.20
N TYR A 58 -1.67 3.55 -6.66
CA TYR A 58 -3.09 3.91 -6.74
C TYR A 58 -3.57 4.23 -8.15
N LYS A 59 -2.70 4.67 -9.05
CA LYS A 59 -3.04 4.89 -10.46
C LYS A 59 -3.56 3.62 -11.14
N ILE A 60 -3.15 2.44 -10.68
CA ILE A 60 -3.60 1.16 -11.23
C ILE A 60 -4.90 0.68 -10.58
N PHE A 61 -5.10 1.01 -9.31
CA PHE A 61 -6.33 0.72 -8.58
C PHE A 61 -7.37 1.82 -8.81
N HIS A 62 -7.96 1.83 -10.01
CA HIS A 62 -8.96 2.80 -10.44
C HIS A 62 -10.18 2.92 -9.51
N GLU A 63 -10.52 1.86 -8.77
CA GLU A 63 -11.60 1.85 -7.78
C GLU A 63 -11.29 2.67 -6.51
N ILE A 64 -10.00 2.99 -6.28
CA ILE A 64 -9.56 3.77 -5.13
C ILE A 64 -9.29 5.20 -5.61
N ALA A 65 -10.26 6.09 -5.40
CA ALA A 65 -10.24 7.51 -5.79
C ALA A 65 -9.22 8.36 -5.01
N ARG A 66 -7.94 7.97 -5.04
CA ARG A 66 -6.83 8.64 -4.36
C ARG A 66 -5.76 9.18 -5.30
N ALA A 67 -5.62 8.64 -6.51
CA ALA A 67 -4.57 9.02 -7.45
C ALA A 67 -4.59 10.52 -7.77
N ASP A 68 -5.76 11.10 -8.03
CA ASP A 68 -5.91 12.52 -8.40
C ASP A 68 -5.50 13.47 -7.28
N ASN A 69 -5.86 13.15 -6.03
CA ASN A 69 -5.47 13.95 -4.88
C ASN A 69 -3.96 13.88 -4.65
N ILE A 70 -3.37 12.69 -4.79
CA ILE A 70 -1.91 12.55 -4.68
C ILE A 70 -1.21 13.29 -5.82
N ALA A 71 -1.77 13.32 -7.04
CA ALA A 71 -1.20 14.11 -8.14
C ALA A 71 -1.15 15.62 -7.84
N LYS A 72 -2.18 16.16 -7.18
CA LYS A 72 -2.19 17.56 -6.70
C LYS A 72 -1.11 17.80 -5.64
N ASP A 73 -0.93 16.86 -4.72
CA ASP A 73 0.15 16.93 -3.73
C ASP A 73 1.53 16.91 -4.41
N LEU A 74 1.73 16.04 -5.40
CA LEU A 74 2.99 15.95 -6.14
C LEU A 74 3.31 17.26 -6.87
N HIS A 75 2.32 17.90 -7.47
CA HIS A 75 2.48 19.23 -8.05
C HIS A 75 2.95 20.26 -6.99
N TYR A 76 2.35 20.26 -5.80
CA TYR A 76 2.74 21.18 -4.72
C TYR A 76 4.16 20.92 -4.17
N TYR A 77 4.56 19.65 -4.03
CA TYR A 77 5.83 19.27 -3.42
C TYR A 77 7.00 19.24 -4.41
N LEU A 78 6.75 18.90 -5.68
CA LEU A 78 7.78 18.64 -6.69
C LEU A 78 7.73 19.59 -7.91
N GLY A 79 6.68 20.41 -8.03
CA GLY A 79 6.50 21.37 -9.12
C GLY A 79 5.81 20.77 -10.36
N GLU A 80 5.56 21.59 -11.38
CA GLU A 80 4.84 21.21 -12.61
C GLU A 80 5.46 20.00 -13.32
N GLU A 81 6.78 19.93 -13.36
CA GLU A 81 7.56 18.89 -14.05
C GLU A 81 7.67 17.56 -13.26
N TRP A 82 6.87 17.36 -12.21
CA TRP A 82 7.00 16.17 -11.37
C TRP A 82 6.80 14.86 -12.12
N SER A 83 5.96 14.87 -13.16
CA SER A 83 5.59 13.68 -13.94
C SER A 83 6.60 13.33 -15.03
N THR A 84 7.40 14.30 -15.47
CA THR A 84 8.43 14.15 -16.52
C THR A 84 9.81 13.90 -15.92
N LYS A 85 10.10 14.56 -14.79
CA LYS A 85 11.42 14.52 -14.13
C LYS A 85 11.66 13.27 -13.30
N TYR A 86 10.60 12.65 -12.79
CA TYR A 86 10.72 11.53 -11.86
C TYR A 86 10.07 10.28 -12.41
N GLN A 87 10.75 9.16 -12.22
CA GLN A 87 10.29 7.84 -12.66
C GLN A 87 10.00 6.96 -11.44
N PRO A 88 9.04 6.03 -11.53
CA PRO A 88 8.78 5.08 -10.48
C PRO A 88 10.03 4.23 -10.22
N THR A 89 10.33 4.00 -8.95
CA THR A 89 11.43 3.11 -8.53
C THR A 89 11.21 1.69 -9.04
N GLN A 90 12.29 0.89 -9.15
CA GLN A 90 12.19 -0.52 -9.56
C GLN A 90 11.19 -1.30 -8.68
N ALA A 91 11.21 -1.08 -7.36
CA ALA A 91 10.29 -1.73 -6.44
C ALA A 91 8.81 -1.42 -6.74
N VAL A 92 8.50 -0.19 -7.17
CA VAL A 92 7.15 0.17 -7.62
C VAL A 92 6.83 -0.56 -8.91
N GLN A 93 7.73 -0.56 -9.89
CA GLN A 93 7.52 -1.25 -11.17
C GLN A 93 7.27 -2.75 -10.98
N ASP A 94 8.05 -3.39 -10.09
CA ASP A 94 7.90 -4.81 -9.76
C ASP A 94 6.56 -5.07 -9.08
N TYR A 95 6.17 -4.23 -8.11
CA TYR A 95 4.87 -4.34 -7.43
C TYR A 95 3.70 -4.21 -8.41
N VAL A 96 3.78 -3.22 -9.30
CA VAL A 96 2.80 -3.00 -10.37
C VAL A 96 2.72 -4.22 -11.28
N LYS A 97 3.86 -4.75 -11.72
CA LYS A 97 3.92 -5.94 -12.58
C LYS A 97 3.26 -7.14 -11.91
N THR A 98 3.61 -7.45 -10.66
CA THR A 98 3.01 -8.55 -9.91
C THR A 98 1.50 -8.35 -9.72
N THR A 99 1.07 -7.13 -9.40
CA THR A 99 -0.35 -6.80 -9.19
C THR A 99 -1.16 -6.93 -10.48
N VAL A 100 -0.65 -6.45 -11.62
CA VAL A 100 -1.33 -6.56 -12.92
C VAL A 100 -1.37 -8.01 -13.41
N GLN A 101 -0.29 -8.77 -13.20
CA GLN A 101 -0.25 -10.21 -13.55
C GLN A 101 -1.25 -11.01 -12.72
N ASN A 102 -1.31 -10.76 -11.40
CA ASN A 102 -2.24 -11.40 -10.48
C ASN A 102 -3.66 -10.80 -10.55
N GLY A 103 -3.84 -9.65 -11.19
CA GLY A 103 -5.14 -9.02 -11.48
C GLY A 103 -5.96 -9.77 -12.53
N THR A 104 -5.42 -10.82 -13.15
CA THR A 104 -6.19 -11.84 -13.89
C THR A 104 -6.72 -12.92 -12.94
N VAL A 105 -7.04 -12.59 -11.69
CA VAL A 105 -7.94 -13.41 -10.87
C VAL A 105 -9.35 -13.10 -11.37
N ARG A 106 -9.75 -13.81 -12.43
CA ARG A 106 -11.16 -13.98 -12.76
C ARG A 106 -11.81 -14.58 -11.52
N VAL A 107 -12.62 -13.79 -10.84
CA VAL A 107 -13.55 -14.32 -9.85
C VAL A 107 -14.58 -15.13 -10.63
N SER A 108 -14.30 -16.42 -10.79
CA SER A 108 -15.20 -17.44 -11.33
C SER A 108 -16.07 -18.00 -10.23
#